data_AF-A0A974VVC2-F1
#
_entry.id   AF-A0A974VVC2-F1
#
_cell.length_a   1.000
_cell.length_b   1.000
_cell.length_c   1.000
_cell.angle_alpha   90.00
_cell.angle_beta   90.00
_cell.angle_gamma   90.00
#
_symmetry.space_group_name_H-M   'P 1'
#
loop_
_entity.id
_entity.type
_entity.pdbx_description
1 polymer ?
#
loop_
_entity_poly.entity_id
_entity_poly.type
_entity_poly.pdbx_seq_one_letter_code
_entity_poly.pdbx_strand_id
1 'polypeptide(L)'
;MLAWIFAFALTGLLLTVLTMLHRINALRGQIGELKAECARLRAQQFDQGEDLQGLSAAGLQQDLRIMGHDAQLRELIEVLDTLRSENSVNQPYHAAIERARRGAGAEELVAEFGLSLSEADLLARLHGGAAHSGP
;
A
#
# COMPACT_ATOMS: atom_id res chain seq x y z
N MET A 1 75.98 35.37 45.39
CA MET A 1 74.59 35.09 45.83
C MET A 1 73.54 35.46 44.77
N LEU A 2 73.58 36.66 44.18
CA LEU A 2 72.61 37.08 43.13
C LEU A 2 72.45 36.10 41.95
N ALA A 3 73.54 35.56 41.40
CA ALA A 3 73.48 34.62 40.27
C ALA A 3 72.64 33.36 40.54
N TRP A 4 72.68 32.85 41.79
CA TRP A 4 71.89 31.68 42.18
C TRP A 4 70.40 31.99 42.27
N ILE A 5 70.04 33.19 42.73
CA ILE A 5 68.65 33.64 42.81
C ILE A 5 68.04 33.76 41.40
N PHE A 6 68.79 34.33 40.45
CA PHE A 6 68.36 34.39 39.05
C PHE A 6 68.19 33.01 38.42
N ALA A 7 69.09 32.07 38.72
CA ALA A 7 68.98 30.71 38.23
C ALA A 7 67.71 30.00 38.76
N PHE A 8 67.39 30.13 40.05
CA PHE A 8 66.17 29.57 40.62
C PHE A 8 64.89 30.24 40.10
N ALA A 9 64.90 31.55 39.87
CA ALA A 9 63.77 32.25 39.27
C ALA A 9 63.51 31.78 37.83
N LEU A 10 64.59 31.58 37.05
CA LEU A 10 64.48 31.12 35.68
C LEU A 10 63.96 29.67 35.59
N THR A 11 64.44 28.76 36.44
CA THR A 11 63.95 27.38 36.46
C THR A 11 62.50 27.29 36.89
N GLY A 12 62.08 28.10 37.87
CA GLY A 12 60.68 28.23 38.27
C GLY A 12 59.79 28.69 37.11
N LEU A 13 60.20 29.73 36.38
CA LEU A 13 59.48 30.24 35.21
C LEU A 13 59.39 29.21 34.09
N LEU A 14 60.46 28.45 33.86
CA LEU A 14 60.50 27.44 32.80
C LEU A 14 59.55 26.27 33.13
N LEU A 15 59.47 25.88 34.40
CA LEU A 15 58.56 24.84 34.88
C LEU A 15 57.08 25.26 34.76
N THR A 16 56.74 26.51 35.08
CA THR A 16 55.36 27.01 34.95
C THR A 16 54.92 27.10 33.49
N VAL A 17 55.80 27.56 32.59
CA VAL A 17 55.53 27.57 31.14
C VAL A 17 55.34 26.15 30.61
N LEU A 18 56.16 25.18 31.03
CA LEU A 18 56.05 23.79 30.59
C LEU A 18 54.72 23.16 31.02
N THR A 19 54.32 23.36 32.27
CA THR A 19 53.03 22.85 32.79
C THR A 19 51.83 23.51 32.12
N MET A 20 51.92 24.80 31.79
CA MET A 20 50.90 25.53 31.02
C MET A 20 50.76 24.97 29.59
N LEU A 21 51.87 24.73 28.90
CA LEU A 21 51.88 24.12 27.57
C LEU A 21 51.25 22.72 27.57
N HIS A 22 51.55 21.92 28.59
CA HIS A 22 50.96 20.59 28.72
C HIS A 22 49.44 20.65 28.93
N ARG A 23 48.97 21.58 29.77
CA ARG A 23 47.53 21.85 29.96
C ARG A 23 46.85 22.28 28.65
N ILE A 24 47.47 23.18 27.89
CA ILE A 24 46.93 23.64 26.60
C ILE A 24 46.82 22.48 25.60
N ASN A 25 47.84 21.62 25.52
CA ASN A 25 47.80 20.45 24.63
C ASN A 25 46.74 19.44 25.07
N ALA A 26 46.57 19.20 26.37
CA ALA A 26 45.50 18.35 26.89
C ALA A 26 44.11 18.90 26.56
N LEU A 27 43.89 20.21 26.74
CA LEU A 27 42.63 20.87 26.38
C LEU A 27 42.35 20.79 24.87
N ARG A 28 43.38 20.95 24.04
CA ARG A 28 43.24 20.79 22.58
C ARG A 28 42.82 19.37 22.20
N GLY A 29 43.36 18.36 22.89
CA GLY A 29 42.95 16.96 22.72
C GLY A 29 41.48 16.74 23.06
N GLN A 30 41.04 17.22 24.23
CA GLN A 30 39.64 17.11 24.67
C GLN A 30 38.66 17.83 23.74
N ILE A 31 39.02 19.00 23.21
CA ILE A 31 38.20 19.71 22.22
C ILE A 31 38.11 18.90 20.92
N GLY A 32 39.18 18.21 20.53
CA GLY A 32 39.18 17.31 19.38
C GLY A 32 38.23 16.13 19.55
N GLU A 33 38.34 15.42 20.68
CA GLU A 33 37.45 14.31 21.01
C GLU A 33 35.99 14.77 21.10
N LEU A 34 35.71 15.89 21.76
CA LEU A 34 34.35 16.41 21.89
C LEU A 34 33.76 16.81 20.54
N LYS A 35 34.56 17.38 19.63
CA LYS A 35 34.13 17.66 18.25
C LYS A 35 33.86 16.39 17.45
N ALA A 36 34.69 15.35 17.63
CA ALA A 36 34.49 14.06 16.97
C ALA A 36 33.21 13.39 17.47
N GLU A 37 32.95 13.43 18.78
CA GLU A 37 31.72 12.94 19.40
C GLU A 37 30.49 13.69 18.86
N CYS A 38 30.53 15.03 18.82
CA CYS A 38 29.47 15.84 18.24
C CYS A 38 29.25 15.55 16.75
N ALA A 39 30.31 15.34 15.97
CA ALA A 39 30.21 14.99 14.56
C ALA A 39 29.57 13.60 14.39
N ARG A 40 29.95 12.63 15.22
CA ARG A 40 29.36 11.28 15.23
C ARG A 40 27.87 11.32 15.57
N LEU A 41 27.49 12.06 16.62
CA LEU A 41 26.09 12.20 17.02
C LEU A 41 25.26 12.91 15.95
N ARG A 42 25.81 13.93 15.28
CA ARG A 42 25.14 14.58 14.15
C ARG A 42 24.96 13.66 12.95
N ALA A 43 25.98 12.86 12.62
CA ALA A 43 25.88 11.88 11.55
C ALA A 43 24.78 10.84 11.86
N GLN A 44 24.73 10.34 13.10
CA GLN A 44 23.66 9.42 13.52
C GLN A 44 22.26 10.05 13.44
N GLN A 45 22.11 11.33 13.82
CA GLN A 45 20.83 12.02 13.66
C GLN A 45 20.44 12.24 12.19
N PHE A 46 21.42 12.48 11.32
CA PHE A 46 21.16 12.65 9.90
C PHE A 46 20.69 11.34 9.26
N ASP A 47 21.38 10.23 9.52
CA ASP A 47 21.00 8.89 9.04
C ASP A 47 19.59 8.52 9.55
N GLN A 48 19.31 8.76 10.84
CA GLN A 48 17.97 8.52 11.40
C GLN A 48 16.89 9.40 10.75
N GLY A 49 17.23 10.63 10.38
CA GLY A 49 16.32 11.53 9.67
C GLY A 49 16.02 11.05 8.24
N GLU A 50 17.03 10.51 7.56
CA GLU A 50 16.88 9.92 6.22
C GLU A 50 16.03 8.64 6.26
N ASP A 51 16.27 7.76 7.25
CA ASP A 51 15.47 6.57 7.47
C ASP A 51 14.00 6.91 7.78
N LEU A 52 13.74 7.93 8.61
CA LEU A 52 12.37 8.38 8.92
C LEU A 52 11.65 8.92 7.68
N GLN A 53 12.35 9.66 6.81
CA GLN A 53 11.79 10.13 5.54
C GLN A 53 11.52 8.94 4.59
N GLY A 54 12.44 7.98 4.53
CA GLY A 54 12.26 6.75 3.73
C GLY A 54 11.07 5.91 4.21
N LEU A 55 10.94 5.70 5.53
CA LEU A 55 9.83 4.97 6.13
C LEU A 55 8.49 5.68 5.94
N SER A 56 8.45 7.02 6.05
CA SER A 56 7.24 7.79 5.80
C SER A 56 6.83 7.74 4.32
N ALA A 57 7.78 7.82 3.39
CA ALA A 57 7.52 7.68 1.96
C ALA A 57 7.01 6.27 1.60
N ALA A 58 7.61 5.23 2.20
CA ALA A 58 7.17 3.85 2.01
C ALA A 58 5.75 3.61 2.58
N GLY A 59 5.45 4.16 3.75
CA GLY A 59 4.12 4.11 4.35
C GLY A 59 3.07 4.80 3.49
N LEU A 60 3.36 6.01 2.99
CA LEU A 60 2.46 6.73 2.09
C LEU A 60 2.22 5.99 0.77
N GLN A 61 3.26 5.38 0.20
CA GLN A 61 3.12 4.58 -1.02
C GLN A 61 2.29 3.31 -0.79
N GLN A 62 2.40 2.70 0.39
CA GLN A 62 1.60 1.55 0.77
C GLN A 62 0.12 1.94 0.93
N ASP A 63 -0.19 3.06 1.57
CA ASP A 63 -1.55 3.58 1.71
C ASP A 63 -2.19 3.86 0.34
N LEU A 64 -1.45 4.48 -0.59
CA LEU A 64 -1.93 4.70 -1.95
C LEU A 64 -2.24 3.39 -2.70
N ARG A 65 -1.43 2.35 -2.50
CA ARG A 65 -1.69 1.02 -3.09
C ARG A 65 -2.94 0.37 -2.50
N ILE A 66 -3.14 0.47 -1.19
CA ILE A 66 -4.33 -0.07 -0.52
C ILE A 66 -5.59 0.65 -1.02
N MET A 67 -5.56 1.98 -1.12
CA MET A 67 -6.68 2.75 -1.69
C MET A 67 -7.00 2.35 -3.14
N GLY A 68 -5.97 2.08 -3.95
CA GLY A 68 -6.15 1.58 -5.31
C GLY A 68 -6.81 0.19 -5.35
N HIS A 69 -6.39 -0.72 -4.47
CA HIS A 69 -6.98 -2.05 -4.36
C HIS A 69 -8.43 -1.99 -3.85
N ASP A 70 -8.73 -1.12 -2.89
CA ASP A 70 -10.10 -0.91 -2.39
C ASP A 70 -11.03 -0.38 -3.49
N ALA A 71 -10.55 0.50 -4.35
CA ALA A 71 -11.30 0.98 -5.50
C ALA A 71 -11.61 -0.16 -6.49
N GLN A 72 -10.62 -1.00 -6.81
CA GLN A 72 -10.80 -2.17 -7.67
C GLN A 72 -11.77 -3.19 -7.07
N LEU A 73 -11.71 -3.43 -5.76
CA LEU A 73 -12.66 -4.33 -5.09
C LEU A 73 -14.09 -3.80 -5.15
N ARG A 74 -14.28 -2.48 -4.98
CA ARG A 74 -15.62 -1.86 -5.10
C ARG A 74 -16.17 -2.02 -6.51
N GLU A 75 -15.35 -1.76 -7.53
CA GLU A 75 -15.72 -1.97 -8.93
C GLU A 75 -16.10 -3.44 -9.18
N LEU A 76 -15.31 -4.39 -8.67
CA LEU A 76 -15.60 -5.82 -8.81
C LEU A 76 -16.92 -6.22 -8.14
N ILE A 77 -17.22 -5.65 -6.98
CA ILE A 77 -18.46 -5.88 -6.25
C ILE A 77 -19.65 -5.34 -7.06
N GLU A 78 -19.52 -4.14 -7.62
CA GLU A 78 -20.56 -3.52 -8.46
C GLU A 78 -20.84 -4.35 -9.72
N VAL A 79 -19.80 -4.84 -10.38
CA VAL A 79 -19.92 -5.75 -11.53
C VAL A 79 -20.60 -7.07 -11.11
N LEU A 80 -20.21 -7.65 -9.98
CA LEU A 80 -20.83 -8.88 -9.47
C LEU A 80 -22.31 -8.67 -9.13
N ASP A 81 -22.68 -7.53 -8.55
CA ASP A 81 -24.07 -7.24 -8.20
C ASP A 81 -24.93 -7.02 -9.45
N THR A 82 -24.35 -6.36 -10.46
CA THR A 82 -24.98 -6.21 -11.79
C THR A 82 -25.22 -7.57 -12.44
N LEU A 83 -24.20 -8.43 -12.49
CA LEU A 83 -24.30 -9.78 -13.05
C LEU A 83 -25.28 -10.67 -12.27
N ARG A 84 -25.36 -10.51 -10.94
CA ARG A 84 -26.34 -11.22 -10.11
C ARG A 84 -27.76 -10.76 -10.42
N SER A 85 -27.97 -9.45 -10.56
CA SER A 85 -29.25 -8.87 -10.94
C SER A 85 -29.69 -9.36 -12.33
N GLU A 86 -28.79 -9.31 -13.31
CA GLU A 86 -29.05 -9.80 -14.67
C GLU A 86 -29.33 -11.31 -14.72
N ASN A 87 -28.58 -12.13 -13.98
CA ASN A 87 -28.85 -13.57 -13.88
C ASN A 87 -30.19 -13.87 -13.20
N SER A 88 -30.58 -13.09 -12.19
CA SER A 88 -31.88 -13.22 -11.52
C SER A 88 -33.03 -12.90 -12.50
N VAL A 89 -32.88 -11.87 -13.34
CA VAL A 89 -33.88 -11.50 -14.34
C VAL A 89 -33.96 -12.53 -15.49
N ASN A 90 -32.84 -13.14 -15.87
CA ASN A 90 -32.79 -14.10 -16.98
C ASN A 90 -33.08 -15.56 -16.58
N GLN A 91 -33.12 -15.87 -15.27
CA GLN A 91 -33.37 -17.23 -14.77
C GLN A 91 -34.69 -17.86 -15.25
N PRO A 92 -35.84 -17.12 -15.29
CA PRO A 92 -37.11 -17.65 -15.80
C PRO A 92 -37.02 -18.03 -17.28
N TYR A 93 -36.30 -17.23 -18.08
CA TYR A 93 -36.10 -17.48 -19.51
C TYR A 93 -35.23 -18.71 -19.76
N HIS A 94 -34.16 -18.91 -19.00
CA HIS A 94 -33.33 -20.12 -19.13
C HIS A 94 -34.13 -21.40 -18.85
N ALA A 95 -34.94 -21.39 -17.78
CA ALA A 95 -35.80 -22.53 -17.46
C ALA A 95 -36.90 -22.74 -18.50
N ALA A 96 -37.52 -21.66 -18.98
CA ALA A 96 -38.53 -21.70 -20.04
C ALA A 96 -37.96 -22.18 -21.39
N ILE A 97 -36.73 -21.78 -21.77
CA ILE A 97 -36.04 -22.24 -22.97
C ILE A 97 -35.77 -23.74 -22.90
N GLU A 98 -35.26 -24.24 -21.77
CA GLU A 98 -35.03 -25.68 -21.58
C GLU A 98 -36.35 -26.47 -21.61
N ARG A 99 -37.43 -25.89 -21.08
CA ARG A 99 -38.76 -26.50 -21.12
C ARG A 99 -39.35 -26.50 -22.53
N ALA A 100 -39.18 -25.41 -23.28
CA ALA A 100 -39.54 -25.29 -24.69
C ALA A 100 -38.76 -26.30 -25.55
N ARG A 101 -37.45 -26.46 -25.33
CA ARG A 101 -36.61 -27.49 -25.99
C ARG A 101 -37.10 -28.91 -25.78
N ARG A 102 -37.74 -29.17 -24.63
CA ARG A 102 -38.39 -30.47 -24.33
C ARG A 102 -39.79 -30.60 -24.94
N GLY A 103 -40.25 -29.63 -25.72
CA GLY A 103 -41.52 -29.66 -26.45
C GLY A 103 -42.71 -29.06 -25.70
N ALA A 104 -42.49 -28.27 -24.64
CA ALA A 104 -43.60 -27.60 -23.96
C ALA A 104 -44.28 -26.56 -24.85
N GLY A 105 -45.61 -26.51 -24.77
CA GLY A 105 -46.43 -25.56 -25.53
C GLY A 105 -46.42 -24.15 -24.92
N ALA A 106 -46.81 -23.15 -25.72
CA ALA A 106 -46.85 -21.76 -25.27
C ALA A 106 -47.72 -21.56 -24.01
N GLU A 107 -48.88 -22.21 -23.93
CA GLU A 107 -49.76 -22.12 -22.75
C GLU A 107 -49.13 -22.71 -21.48
N GLU A 108 -48.35 -23.78 -21.62
CA GLU A 108 -47.63 -24.42 -20.50
C GLU A 108 -46.50 -23.50 -20.00
N LEU A 109 -45.79 -22.84 -20.92
CA LEU A 109 -44.73 -21.88 -20.59
C LEU A 109 -45.26 -20.61 -19.90
N VAL A 110 -46.45 -20.12 -20.30
CA VAL A 110 -47.13 -18.99 -19.64
C VAL A 110 -47.52 -19.37 -18.21
N ALA A 111 -48.12 -20.55 -18.02
CA ALA A 111 -48.60 -21.00 -16.72
C ALA A 111 -47.46 -21.29 -15.72
N GLU A 112 -46.35 -21.86 -16.21
CA GLU A 112 -45.24 -22.31 -15.37
C GLU A 112 -44.20 -21.20 -15.09
N PHE A 113 -43.96 -20.30 -16.05
CA PHE A 113 -42.91 -19.27 -15.96
C PHE A 113 -43.42 -17.82 -15.93
N GLY A 114 -44.74 -17.60 -16.00
CA GLY A 114 -45.35 -16.27 -15.93
C GLY A 114 -45.05 -15.36 -17.12
N LEU A 115 -44.67 -15.94 -18.26
CA LEU A 115 -44.36 -15.24 -19.50
C LEU A 115 -45.63 -14.66 -20.15
N SER A 116 -45.50 -13.62 -20.98
CA SER A 116 -46.61 -13.22 -21.83
C SER A 116 -46.87 -14.27 -22.92
N LEU A 117 -48.12 -14.34 -23.41
CA LEU A 117 -48.50 -15.31 -24.45
C LEU A 117 -47.65 -15.16 -25.72
N SER A 118 -47.33 -13.91 -26.09
CA SER A 118 -46.46 -13.61 -27.23
C SER A 118 -45.00 -14.04 -27.03
N GLU A 119 -44.47 -13.92 -25.81
CA GLU A 119 -43.10 -14.35 -25.49
C GLU A 119 -43.00 -15.88 -25.45
N ALA A 120 -43.99 -16.54 -24.87
CA ALA A 120 -44.06 -17.99 -24.82
C ALA A 120 -44.21 -18.62 -26.22
N ASP A 121 -45.03 -18.03 -27.10
CA ASP A 121 -45.15 -18.47 -28.50
C ASP A 121 -43.82 -18.33 -29.25
N LEU A 122 -43.11 -17.22 -29.05
CA LEU A 122 -41.80 -16.99 -29.64
C LEU A 122 -40.78 -18.03 -29.15
N LEU A 123 -40.71 -18.29 -27.84
CA LEU A 123 -39.80 -19.27 -27.25
C LEU A 123 -40.11 -20.70 -27.72
N ALA A 124 -41.38 -21.08 -27.76
CA ALA A 124 -41.82 -22.37 -28.28
C ALA A 124 -41.47 -22.55 -29.75
N ARG A 125 -41.52 -21.49 -30.57
CA ARG A 125 -41.14 -21.53 -32.00
C ARG A 125 -39.64 -21.53 -32.25
N LEU A 126 -38.88 -20.76 -31.47
CA LEU A 126 -37.43 -20.61 -31.65
C LEU A 126 -36.65 -21.80 -31.06
N HIS A 127 -37.17 -22.38 -29.98
CA HIS A 127 -36.48 -23.41 -29.19
C HIS A 127 -37.23 -24.72 -29.06
N GLY A 128 -38.55 -24.76 -29.32
CA GLY A 128 -39.30 -26.00 -29.45
C GLY A 128 -38.83 -26.71 -30.70
N GLY A 129 -37.98 -27.73 -30.51
CA GLY A 129 -37.27 -28.42 -31.57
C GLY A 129 -38.15 -28.69 -32.78
N ALA A 130 -37.79 -28.03 -33.89
CA ALA A 130 -38.25 -28.21 -35.27
C ALA A 130 -39.20 -29.39 -35.55
N ALA A 131 -40.43 -29.30 -35.07
CA ALA A 131 -41.52 -30.22 -35.39
C ALA A 131 -42.87 -29.48 -35.37
N HIS A 132 -42.91 -28.31 -35.98
CA HIS A 132 -44.13 -27.82 -36.63
C HIS A 132 -43.96 -28.00 -38.14
N SER A 133 -43.95 -29.27 -38.58
CA SER A 133 -44.55 -29.61 -39.86
C SER A 133 -46.02 -29.26 -39.75
N GLY A 134 -46.34 -28.03 -40.17
CA GLY A 134 -47.70 -27.65 -40.56
C GLY A 134 -48.19 -28.51 -41.75
N PRO A 135 -49.46 -28.34 -42.08
CA PRO A 135 -50.47 -29.36 -42.42
C PRO A 135 -50.14 -30.32 -43.57
#